data_AF-A0A560IST3-F1
#
_entry.id   AF-A0A560IST3-F1
#
_cell.length_a   1.000
_cell.length_b   1.000
_cell.length_c   1.000
_cell.angle_alpha   90.00
_cell.angle_beta   90.00
_cell.angle_gamma   90.00
#
_symmetry.space_group_name_H-M   'P 1'
#
loop_
_entity.id
_entity.type
_entity.pdbx_description
1 polymer ?
#
loop_
_entity_poly.entity_id
_entity_poly.type
_entity_poly.pdbx_seq_one_letter_code
_entity_poly.pdbx_strand_id
1 'polypeptide(L)'
;MVTIRGAGVGAVVGLALVLLGPVLARAEEPTMESLTKIVQTQLFSDDPAGRGGLVEFHDGYKFVQCRHMPHQTAVICEAAGTRGQSWMRHVLTKERRAALKELGFAADRQTGNFIRRWDAPPEPKLLMAFMVHALDVGYGSSGQDTEMQYGWFAAAECPARVASGNPYGGAVVLLGTKVKNVAQGCRLEPEDEGDQKPLPRPPAMPDDAPDVSSRQYKAIAEAVEWVAEGTGPEHHIAIFSWGDFYIQCLKAEDPSMQCEVVSADINPRLKPVLTPAVGRRLKKLGFLEPGYSLNYAQVFPLKAGAAGDGTKAIAETLAQAALTAFGTYAFLPLQVERHTSKPAR
;
A
#
# COMPACT_ATOMS: atom_id res chain seq x y z
N MET A 1 -7.42 -10.83 10.01
CA MET A 1 -6.82 -10.60 8.68
C MET A 1 -6.59 -11.97 8.09
N VAL A 2 -6.97 -12.16 6.83
CA VAL A 2 -6.98 -13.48 6.21
C VAL A 2 -6.40 -13.33 4.80
N THR A 3 -5.21 -13.88 4.56
CA THR A 3 -4.52 -13.78 3.27
C THR A 3 -5.11 -14.79 2.26
N ILE A 4 -5.37 -14.35 1.03
CA ILE A 4 -5.90 -15.17 -0.06
C ILE A 4 -4.90 -15.14 -1.22
N ARG A 5 -4.21 -16.26 -1.46
CA ARG A 5 -3.29 -16.39 -2.60
C ARG A 5 -4.04 -16.78 -3.87
N GLY A 6 -3.85 -16.02 -4.93
CA GLY A 6 -4.39 -16.34 -6.26
C GLY A 6 -3.61 -17.51 -6.90
N ALA A 7 -4.27 -18.63 -7.17
CA ALA A 7 -3.65 -19.76 -7.86
C ALA A 7 -3.43 -19.46 -9.35
N GLY A 8 -2.19 -19.18 -9.74
CA GLY A 8 -1.75 -19.23 -11.13
C GLY A 8 -1.79 -20.68 -11.64
N VAL A 9 -2.51 -20.92 -12.73
CA VAL A 9 -2.63 -22.22 -13.40
C VAL A 9 -1.31 -22.56 -14.08
N GLY A 10 -0.64 -23.62 -13.62
CA GLY A 10 0.53 -24.22 -14.28
C GLY A 10 0.76 -25.64 -13.79
N ALA A 11 0.64 -26.61 -14.70
CA ALA A 11 0.74 -28.04 -14.43
C ALA A 11 2.17 -28.61 -14.63
N VAL A 12 2.39 -29.79 -14.03
CA VAL A 12 3.30 -30.91 -14.39
C VAL A 12 4.48 -31.21 -13.43
N VAL A 13 4.24 -32.28 -12.63
CA VAL A 13 5.05 -33.49 -12.32
C VAL A 13 6.45 -33.39 -11.68
N GLY A 14 6.62 -34.09 -10.54
CA GLY A 14 7.78 -34.99 -10.36
C GLY A 14 8.47 -35.05 -8.99
N LEU A 15 8.21 -36.15 -8.27
CA LEU A 15 9.02 -36.85 -7.25
C LEU A 15 9.28 -36.23 -5.85
N ALA A 16 8.99 -37.08 -4.86
CA ALA A 16 9.15 -36.88 -3.43
C ALA A 16 10.61 -37.01 -2.95
N LEU A 17 10.98 -36.22 -1.94
CA LEU A 17 11.92 -36.62 -0.90
C LEU A 17 11.45 -36.06 0.45
N VAL A 18 11.20 -36.96 1.39
CA VAL A 18 10.77 -36.66 2.76
C VAL A 18 12.01 -36.29 3.58
N LEU A 19 12.02 -35.08 4.17
CA LEU A 19 12.88 -34.75 5.30
C LEU A 19 12.02 -34.07 6.38
N LEU A 20 11.89 -34.78 7.50
CA LEU A 20 11.23 -34.36 8.73
C LEU A 20 11.93 -33.14 9.33
N GLY A 21 11.31 -31.96 9.20
CA GLY A 21 11.57 -30.79 10.03
C GLY A 21 10.40 -30.55 10.99
N PRO A 22 10.59 -29.82 12.10
CA PRO A 22 9.51 -29.54 13.04
C PRO A 22 8.39 -28.83 12.28
N VAL A 23 7.20 -29.42 12.31
CA VAL A 23 5.98 -28.85 11.75
C VAL A 23 5.66 -27.59 12.55
N LEU A 24 6.20 -26.45 12.10
CA LEU A 24 5.52 -25.18 12.28
C LEU A 24 4.16 -25.40 11.63
N ALA A 25 3.12 -25.50 12.44
CA ALA A 25 1.75 -25.46 11.97
C ALA A 25 1.60 -24.14 11.22
N ARG A 26 1.81 -24.19 9.90
CA ARG A 26 1.39 -23.15 8.96
C ARG A 26 -0.09 -22.99 9.26
N ALA A 27 -0.50 -21.82 9.75
CA ALA A 27 -1.91 -21.54 9.95
C ALA A 27 -2.61 -21.96 8.64
N GLU A 28 -3.54 -22.91 8.75
CA GLU A 28 -4.17 -23.49 7.57
C GLU A 28 -4.79 -22.34 6.79
N GLU A 29 -4.39 -22.20 5.52
CA GLU A 29 -4.96 -21.17 4.67
C GLU A 29 -6.48 -21.37 4.67
N PRO A 30 -7.26 -20.29 4.85
CA PRO A 30 -8.71 -20.37 4.94
C PRO A 30 -9.26 -21.10 3.71
N THR A 31 -10.07 -22.14 3.91
CA THR A 31 -10.75 -22.77 2.78
C THR A 31 -11.71 -21.78 2.14
N MET A 32 -11.94 -21.92 0.82
CA MET A 32 -12.96 -21.12 0.12
C MET A 32 -14.35 -21.23 0.77
N GLU A 33 -14.65 -22.38 1.38
CA GLU A 33 -15.89 -22.60 2.14
C GLU A 33 -15.94 -21.71 3.40
N SER A 34 -14.84 -21.62 4.16
CA SER A 34 -14.72 -20.74 5.33
C SER A 34 -14.91 -19.27 4.95
N LEU A 35 -14.25 -18.81 3.88
CA LEU A 35 -14.39 -17.45 3.37
C LEU A 35 -15.83 -17.14 2.94
N THR A 36 -16.46 -18.07 2.21
CA THR A 36 -17.85 -17.94 1.76
C THR A 36 -18.79 -17.81 2.97
N LYS A 37 -18.57 -18.59 4.03
CA LYS A 37 -19.36 -18.53 5.26
C LYS A 37 -19.19 -17.20 6.01
N ILE A 38 -17.98 -16.64 6.01
CA ILE A 38 -17.72 -15.31 6.57
C ILE A 38 -18.54 -14.26 5.82
N VAL A 39 -18.48 -14.26 4.49
CA VAL A 39 -19.23 -13.30 3.67
C VAL A 39 -20.74 -13.45 3.85
N GLN A 40 -21.24 -14.69 3.89
CA GLN A 40 -22.64 -14.98 4.20
C GLN A 40 -23.06 -14.40 5.57
N THR A 41 -22.22 -14.56 6.58
CA THR A 41 -22.51 -14.08 7.94
C THR A 41 -22.50 -12.55 8.01
N GLN A 42 -21.53 -11.90 7.35
CA GLN A 42 -21.35 -10.46 7.46
C GLN A 42 -22.26 -9.65 6.54
N LEU A 43 -22.61 -10.16 5.34
CA LEU A 43 -23.31 -9.35 4.34
C LEU A 43 -24.75 -9.82 4.04
N PHE A 44 -25.15 -10.99 4.53
CA PHE A 44 -26.44 -11.60 4.22
C PHE A 44 -27.24 -12.01 5.46
N SER A 45 -26.72 -11.73 6.65
CA SER A 45 -27.37 -12.04 7.92
C SER A 45 -27.38 -10.79 8.79
N ASP A 46 -28.54 -10.47 9.35
CA ASP A 46 -28.64 -9.39 10.33
C ASP A 46 -27.85 -9.78 11.60
N ASP A 47 -27.03 -8.87 12.10
CA ASP A 47 -26.39 -9.01 13.40
C ASP A 47 -27.45 -8.89 14.52
N PRO A 48 -27.51 -9.82 15.49
CA PRO A 48 -28.46 -9.74 16.58
C PRO A 48 -28.32 -8.48 17.46
N ALA A 49 -27.14 -7.83 17.45
CA ALA A 49 -26.92 -6.58 18.17
C ALA A 49 -27.16 -5.33 17.31
N GLY A 50 -27.75 -5.48 16.12
CA GLY A 50 -28.14 -4.37 15.24
C GLY A 50 -26.95 -3.61 14.64
N ARG A 51 -25.79 -4.26 14.48
CA ARG A 51 -24.61 -3.67 13.83
C ARG A 51 -24.62 -3.94 12.33
N GLY A 52 -23.98 -3.06 11.55
CA GLY A 52 -23.76 -3.30 10.13
C GLY A 52 -22.59 -4.25 9.94
N GLY A 53 -22.67 -5.15 8.97
CA GLY A 53 -21.59 -6.06 8.62
C GLY A 53 -20.78 -5.57 7.42
N LEU A 54 -19.48 -5.84 7.45
CA LEU A 54 -18.51 -5.35 6.47
C LEU A 54 -17.56 -6.48 6.09
N VAL A 55 -17.28 -6.57 4.80
CA VAL A 55 -16.17 -7.36 4.24
C VAL A 55 -15.37 -6.42 3.37
N GLU A 56 -14.06 -6.43 3.55
CA GLU A 56 -13.10 -5.67 2.76
C GLU A 56 -12.08 -6.63 2.16
N PHE A 57 -11.82 -6.44 0.88
CA PHE A 57 -10.66 -6.99 0.22
C PHE A 57 -9.70 -5.83 -0.07
N HIS A 58 -8.44 -6.02 0.25
CA HIS A 58 -7.41 -5.03 -0.08
C HIS A 58 -6.17 -5.69 -0.69
N ASP A 59 -5.51 -4.92 -1.54
CA ASP A 59 -4.28 -5.26 -2.22
C ASP A 59 -3.30 -4.10 -1.99
N GLY A 60 -2.42 -4.23 -1.00
CA GLY A 60 -1.67 -3.12 -0.42
C GLY A 60 -2.58 -2.01 0.10
N TYR A 61 -2.43 -0.82 -0.45
CA TYR A 61 -3.21 0.38 -0.07
C TYR A 61 -4.50 0.55 -0.89
N LYS A 62 -4.86 -0.41 -1.74
CA LYS A 62 -6.10 -0.38 -2.55
C LYS A 62 -7.16 -1.21 -1.83
N PHE A 63 -8.40 -0.74 -1.78
CA PHE A 63 -9.49 -1.52 -1.17
C PHE A 63 -10.76 -1.53 -2.01
N VAL A 64 -11.50 -2.64 -1.88
CA VAL A 64 -12.92 -2.74 -2.19
C VAL A 64 -13.61 -3.32 -0.96
N GLN A 65 -14.56 -2.59 -0.40
CA GLN A 65 -15.33 -3.04 0.75
C GLN A 65 -16.81 -3.15 0.38
N CYS A 66 -17.50 -4.18 0.86
CA CYS A 66 -18.94 -4.31 0.76
C CYS A 66 -19.52 -4.31 2.16
N ARG A 67 -20.61 -3.56 2.34
CA ARG A 67 -21.30 -3.41 3.62
C ARG A 67 -22.78 -3.74 3.48
N HIS A 68 -23.32 -4.24 4.57
CA HIS A 68 -24.73 -4.51 4.77
C HIS A 68 -25.19 -3.79 6.05
N MET A 69 -26.36 -3.17 5.97
CA MET A 69 -26.99 -2.49 7.09
C MET A 69 -28.11 -3.37 7.64
N PRO A 70 -28.33 -3.40 8.97
CA PRO A 70 -29.43 -4.16 9.56
C PRO A 70 -30.76 -3.82 8.90
N HIS A 71 -31.58 -4.84 8.66
CA HIS A 71 -32.93 -4.70 8.10
C HIS A 71 -32.98 -4.13 6.67
N GLN A 72 -31.84 -4.00 5.99
CA GLN A 72 -31.79 -3.69 4.57
C GLN A 72 -31.55 -4.98 3.78
N THR A 73 -32.14 -5.09 2.59
CA THR A 73 -31.86 -6.21 1.68
C THR A 73 -30.67 -5.93 0.77
N ALA A 74 -30.24 -4.67 0.71
CA ALA A 74 -29.23 -4.24 -0.22
C ALA A 74 -27.82 -4.33 0.38
N VAL A 75 -26.87 -4.71 -0.46
CA VAL A 75 -25.43 -4.63 -0.17
C VAL A 75 -24.86 -3.46 -0.96
N ILE A 76 -24.02 -2.66 -0.29
CA ILE A 76 -23.33 -1.53 -0.93
C ILE A 76 -21.84 -1.84 -0.96
N CYS A 77 -21.27 -1.88 -2.15
CA CYS A 77 -19.83 -2.01 -2.34
C CYS A 77 -19.21 -0.65 -2.67
N GLU A 78 -18.05 -0.37 -2.10
CA GLU A 78 -17.31 0.87 -2.24
C GLU A 78 -15.86 0.53 -2.60
N ALA A 79 -15.36 1.14 -3.67
CA ALA A 79 -13.97 1.03 -4.10
C ALA A 79 -13.27 2.37 -3.87
N ALA A 80 -12.01 2.31 -3.40
CA ALA A 80 -11.19 3.47 -3.10
C ALA A 80 -11.15 4.52 -4.21
N GLY A 81 -11.19 5.80 -3.83
CA GLY A 81 -11.07 6.92 -4.75
C GLY A 81 -10.04 7.96 -4.33
N THR A 82 -9.87 9.00 -5.15
CA THR A 82 -8.75 9.95 -5.01
C THR A 82 -8.93 10.98 -3.91
N ARG A 83 -10.14 11.13 -3.34
CA ARG A 83 -10.38 12.12 -2.27
C ARG A 83 -9.81 11.67 -0.93
N GLY A 84 -10.06 10.42 -0.55
CA GLY A 84 -9.52 9.85 0.68
C GLY A 84 -8.06 9.46 0.55
N GLN A 85 -7.64 9.05 -0.66
CA GLN A 85 -6.31 8.55 -0.95
C GLN A 85 -5.73 9.26 -2.18
N SER A 86 -4.96 10.33 -1.96
CA SER A 86 -4.46 11.18 -3.05
C SER A 86 -3.59 10.41 -4.06
N TRP A 87 -2.82 9.42 -3.58
CA TRP A 87 -1.96 8.57 -4.41
C TRP A 87 -2.73 7.72 -5.42
N MET A 88 -4.04 7.47 -5.20
CA MET A 88 -4.87 6.75 -6.17
C MET A 88 -4.99 7.48 -7.51
N ARG A 89 -4.63 8.77 -7.62
CA ARG A 89 -4.60 9.48 -8.92
C ARG A 89 -3.62 8.86 -9.93
N HIS A 90 -2.58 8.18 -9.44
CA HIS A 90 -1.57 7.50 -10.25
C HIS A 90 -2.05 6.12 -10.72
N VAL A 91 -3.02 5.54 -10.01
CA VAL A 91 -3.59 4.22 -10.28
C VAL A 91 -4.86 4.31 -11.12
N LEU A 92 -5.76 5.20 -10.74
CA LEU A 92 -7.08 5.39 -11.35
C LEU A 92 -6.94 6.20 -12.64
N THR A 93 -6.36 5.60 -13.68
CA THR A 93 -6.33 6.19 -15.03
C THR A 93 -7.73 6.35 -15.61
N LYS A 94 -7.84 7.01 -16.77
CA LYS A 94 -9.13 7.15 -17.47
C LYS A 94 -9.75 5.79 -17.78
N GLU A 95 -8.92 4.85 -18.23
CA GLU A 95 -9.28 3.49 -18.60
C GLU A 95 -9.74 2.70 -17.38
N ARG A 96 -8.99 2.79 -16.27
CA ARG A 96 -9.32 2.11 -15.00
C ARG A 96 -10.64 2.60 -14.40
N ARG A 97 -10.89 3.92 -14.43
CA ARG A 97 -12.18 4.49 -14.02
C ARG A 97 -13.34 4.06 -14.93
N ALA A 98 -13.08 3.91 -16.23
CA ALA A 98 -14.08 3.38 -17.16
C ALA A 98 -14.40 1.91 -16.85
N ALA A 99 -13.39 1.08 -16.55
CA ALA A 99 -13.58 -0.31 -16.13
C ALA A 99 -14.41 -0.43 -14.84
N LEU A 100 -14.15 0.40 -13.82
CA LEU A 100 -15.00 0.45 -12.62
C LEU A 100 -16.44 0.83 -12.96
N LYS A 101 -16.65 1.77 -13.90
CA LYS A 101 -17.99 2.14 -14.36
C LYS A 101 -18.70 1.02 -15.11
N GLU A 102 -17.99 0.25 -15.94
CA GLU A 102 -18.51 -0.94 -16.61
C GLU A 102 -18.89 -2.03 -15.61
N LEU A 103 -18.14 -2.13 -14.50
CA LEU A 103 -18.52 -2.91 -13.32
C LEU A 103 -19.65 -2.27 -12.50
N GLY A 104 -20.38 -1.28 -13.01
CA GLY A 104 -21.57 -0.71 -12.36
C GLY A 104 -21.28 0.18 -11.16
N PHE A 105 -20.02 0.57 -10.91
CA PHE A 105 -19.73 1.58 -9.91
C PHE A 105 -20.01 3.00 -10.44
N ALA A 106 -20.50 3.86 -9.55
CA ALA A 106 -20.65 5.29 -9.79
C ALA A 106 -19.78 6.09 -8.82
N ALA A 107 -19.15 7.17 -9.28
CA ALA A 107 -18.37 8.04 -8.41
C ALA A 107 -19.30 8.76 -7.42
N ASP A 108 -19.04 8.58 -6.12
CA ASP A 108 -19.73 9.28 -5.06
C ASP A 108 -19.07 10.63 -4.76
N ARG A 109 -19.88 11.69 -4.76
CA ARG A 109 -19.39 13.05 -4.51
C ARG A 109 -19.16 13.35 -3.04
N GLN A 110 -19.66 12.54 -2.10
CA GLN A 110 -19.49 12.80 -0.67
C GLN A 110 -18.16 12.26 -0.17
N THR A 111 -17.86 11.00 -0.47
CA THR A 111 -16.64 10.31 -0.04
C THR A 111 -15.52 10.39 -1.08
N GLY A 112 -15.87 10.57 -2.36
CA GLY A 112 -14.92 10.44 -3.47
C GLY A 112 -14.62 9.00 -3.87
N ASN A 113 -15.20 8.00 -3.19
CA ASN A 113 -15.13 6.59 -3.56
C ASN A 113 -16.03 6.27 -4.76
N PHE A 114 -15.87 5.08 -5.31
CA PHE A 114 -16.77 4.52 -6.32
C PHE A 114 -17.76 3.59 -5.62
N ILE A 115 -19.06 3.81 -5.78
CA ILE A 115 -20.11 3.05 -5.08
C ILE A 115 -20.91 2.22 -6.10
N ARG A 116 -21.10 0.93 -5.79
CA ARG A 116 -22.05 0.05 -6.45
C ARG A 116 -23.06 -0.46 -5.42
N ARG A 117 -24.34 -0.25 -5.69
CA ARG A 117 -25.44 -0.79 -4.88
C ARG A 117 -26.00 -2.05 -5.54
N TRP A 118 -26.29 -3.05 -4.71
CA TRP A 118 -26.97 -4.27 -5.10
C TRP A 118 -28.28 -4.40 -4.31
N ASP A 119 -29.42 -4.15 -4.94
CA ASP A 119 -30.73 -4.36 -4.28
C ASP A 119 -31.04 -5.84 -4.07
N ALA A 120 -30.58 -6.69 -5.00
CA ALA A 120 -30.49 -8.13 -4.87
C ALA A 120 -29.02 -8.53 -5.04
N PRO A 121 -28.26 -8.71 -3.94
CA PRO A 121 -26.86 -9.07 -4.02
C PRO A 121 -26.67 -10.46 -4.65
N PRO A 122 -25.60 -10.66 -5.44
CA PRO A 122 -25.25 -11.99 -5.93
C PRO A 122 -24.87 -12.90 -4.74
N GLU A 123 -24.86 -14.21 -4.96
CA GLU A 123 -24.43 -15.16 -3.94
C GLU A 123 -23.02 -14.83 -3.39
N PRO A 124 -22.73 -15.16 -2.11
CA PRO A 124 -21.49 -14.74 -1.44
C PRO A 124 -20.20 -15.03 -2.24
N LYS A 125 -20.12 -16.20 -2.87
CA LYS A 125 -18.96 -16.59 -3.70
C LYS A 125 -18.76 -15.67 -4.91
N LEU A 126 -19.85 -15.31 -5.58
CA LEU A 126 -19.81 -14.38 -6.72
C LEU A 126 -19.52 -12.96 -6.26
N LEU A 127 -20.02 -12.55 -5.09
CA LEU A 127 -19.71 -11.24 -4.52
C LEU A 127 -18.22 -11.11 -4.19
N MET A 128 -17.61 -12.13 -3.58
CA MET A 128 -16.16 -12.15 -3.36
C MET A 128 -15.37 -12.07 -4.68
N ALA A 129 -15.74 -12.88 -5.67
CA ALA A 129 -15.10 -12.84 -6.97
C ALA A 129 -15.23 -11.46 -7.64
N PHE A 130 -16.39 -10.80 -7.47
CA PHE A 130 -16.59 -9.43 -7.92
C PHE A 130 -15.67 -8.44 -7.21
N MET A 131 -15.50 -8.53 -5.88
CA MET A 131 -14.63 -7.63 -5.12
C MET A 131 -13.16 -7.76 -5.56
N VAL A 132 -12.66 -8.99 -5.69
CA VAL A 132 -11.30 -9.25 -6.18
C VAL A 132 -11.13 -8.79 -7.62
N HIS A 133 -12.11 -9.04 -8.48
CA HIS A 133 -12.07 -8.57 -9.87
C HIS A 133 -12.10 -7.04 -9.97
N ALA A 134 -12.89 -6.36 -9.13
CA ALA A 134 -12.93 -4.91 -9.06
C ALA A 134 -11.58 -4.32 -8.61
N LEU A 135 -10.87 -4.99 -7.69
CA LEU A 135 -9.51 -4.61 -7.34
C LEU A 135 -8.57 -4.68 -8.54
N ASP A 136 -8.57 -5.80 -9.26
CA ASP A 136 -7.69 -6.03 -10.39
C ASP A 136 -7.98 -5.09 -11.58
N VAL A 137 -9.24 -4.95 -12.00
CA VAL A 137 -9.56 -4.07 -13.14
C VAL A 137 -9.52 -2.59 -12.77
N GLY A 138 -9.89 -2.25 -11.54
CA GLY A 138 -9.91 -0.87 -11.06
C GLY A 138 -8.54 -0.32 -10.72
N TYR A 139 -7.62 -1.17 -10.27
CA TYR A 139 -6.34 -0.71 -9.74
C TYR A 139 -5.11 -1.45 -10.30
N GLY A 140 -5.31 -2.51 -11.07
CA GLY A 140 -4.24 -3.42 -11.50
C GLY A 140 -3.67 -4.23 -10.34
N SER A 141 -3.04 -5.36 -10.64
CA SER A 141 -2.25 -6.13 -9.68
C SER A 141 -1.22 -5.23 -8.98
N SER A 142 -1.21 -5.23 -7.65
CA SER A 142 -0.09 -4.66 -6.91
C SER A 142 1.11 -5.64 -6.95
N GLY A 143 0.87 -6.95 -6.99
CA GLY A 143 1.92 -7.96 -6.80
C GLY A 143 2.08 -8.38 -5.32
N GLN A 144 1.25 -7.83 -4.43
CA GLN A 144 1.00 -8.36 -3.10
C GLN A 144 -0.16 -9.36 -3.14
N ASP A 145 -0.20 -10.25 -2.15
CA ASP A 145 -1.34 -11.14 -1.96
C ASP A 145 -2.57 -10.31 -1.55
N THR A 146 -3.74 -10.65 -2.11
CA THR A 146 -4.98 -10.00 -1.69
C THR A 146 -5.36 -10.51 -0.31
N GLU A 147 -5.71 -9.59 0.59
CA GLU A 147 -6.12 -9.90 1.94
C GLU A 147 -7.58 -9.55 2.17
N MET A 148 -8.24 -10.35 3.00
CA MET A 148 -9.60 -10.12 3.44
C MET A 148 -9.62 -9.67 4.91
N GLN A 149 -10.28 -8.55 5.14
CA GLN A 149 -10.68 -8.07 6.46
C GLN A 149 -12.21 -8.09 6.56
N TYR A 150 -12.73 -8.38 7.74
CA TYR A 150 -14.18 -8.44 7.95
C TYR A 150 -14.54 -8.16 9.39
N GLY A 151 -15.79 -7.78 9.63
CA GLY A 151 -16.33 -7.58 10.96
C GLY A 151 -17.54 -6.67 10.95
N TRP A 152 -17.84 -6.14 12.13
CA TRP A 152 -18.99 -5.30 12.37
C TRP A 152 -18.59 -3.83 12.48
N PHE A 153 -19.47 -2.92 12.05
CA PHE A 153 -19.37 -1.48 12.26
C PHE A 153 -20.64 -0.94 12.92
N ALA A 154 -20.55 0.23 13.56
CA ALA A 154 -21.73 0.88 14.14
C ALA A 154 -22.72 1.25 13.03
N ALA A 155 -23.93 0.67 13.07
CA ALA A 155 -24.95 0.92 12.06
C ALA A 155 -25.36 2.40 12.09
N ALA A 156 -25.00 3.11 11.02
CA ALA A 156 -25.39 4.49 10.78
C ALA A 156 -25.57 4.71 9.28
N GLU A 157 -26.42 5.67 8.91
CA GLU A 157 -26.55 6.11 7.51
C GLU A 157 -25.19 6.54 6.95
N CYS A 158 -24.42 7.25 7.77
CA CYS A 158 -23.08 7.73 7.47
C CYS A 158 -22.08 7.09 8.44
N PRO A 159 -21.60 5.88 8.12
CA PRO A 159 -20.69 5.15 9.00
C PRO A 159 -19.38 5.92 9.18
N ALA A 160 -18.74 5.73 10.34
CA ALA A 160 -17.42 6.30 10.62
C ALA A 160 -16.39 5.80 9.60
N ARG A 161 -15.55 6.72 9.10
CA ARG A 161 -14.59 6.42 8.04
C ARG A 161 -13.17 6.78 8.42
N VAL A 162 -12.21 6.11 7.80
CA VAL A 162 -10.81 6.51 7.86
C VAL A 162 -10.67 7.90 7.23
N ALA A 163 -10.07 8.86 7.93
CA ALA A 163 -9.91 10.21 7.41
C ALA A 163 -8.94 10.25 6.20
N SER A 164 -9.09 11.27 5.34
CA SER A 164 -8.20 11.49 4.20
C SER A 164 -6.72 11.60 4.61
N GLY A 165 -5.83 11.21 3.70
CA GLY A 165 -4.38 11.19 3.94
C GLY A 165 -3.87 9.99 4.76
N ASN A 166 -4.76 9.07 5.18
CA ASN A 166 -4.39 7.82 5.82
C ASN A 166 -4.40 6.64 4.82
N PRO A 167 -3.60 5.58 5.02
CA PRO A 167 -3.44 4.41 4.12
C PRO A 167 -4.71 3.72 3.57
N TYR A 168 -5.89 4.00 4.13
CA TYR A 168 -7.20 3.51 3.66
C TYR A 168 -8.27 4.61 3.72
N GLY A 169 -7.89 5.87 3.44
CA GLY A 169 -8.79 7.02 3.52
C GLY A 169 -10.11 6.79 2.77
N GLY A 170 -11.22 7.01 3.48
CA GLY A 170 -12.57 6.74 2.99
C GLY A 170 -13.12 5.34 3.26
N ALA A 171 -12.32 4.36 3.72
CA ALA A 171 -12.82 3.05 4.14
C ALA A 171 -13.70 3.17 5.40
N VAL A 172 -14.66 2.26 5.58
CA VAL A 172 -15.51 2.20 6.77
C VAL A 172 -14.73 1.55 7.91
N VAL A 173 -14.77 2.14 9.09
CA VAL A 173 -14.00 1.67 10.24
C VAL A 173 -14.74 0.53 10.94
N LEU A 174 -14.10 -0.63 11.02
CA LEU A 174 -14.55 -1.75 11.84
C LEU A 174 -14.44 -1.45 13.33
N LEU A 175 -15.38 -1.98 14.12
CA LEU A 175 -15.33 -1.89 15.57
C LEU A 175 -14.06 -2.55 16.11
N GLY A 176 -13.37 -1.84 17.01
CA GLY A 176 -12.13 -2.30 17.63
C GLY A 176 -10.85 -2.00 16.82
N THR A 177 -10.97 -1.48 15.59
CA THR A 177 -9.80 -1.05 14.81
C THR A 177 -9.28 0.30 15.31
N LYS A 178 -7.99 0.36 15.65
CA LYS A 178 -7.32 1.63 15.98
C LYS A 178 -6.94 2.36 14.71
N VAL A 179 -7.65 3.44 14.39
CA VAL A 179 -7.34 4.34 13.27
C VAL A 179 -6.86 5.67 13.84
N LYS A 180 -5.78 6.22 13.28
CA LYS A 180 -5.16 7.48 13.75
C LYS A 180 -6.17 8.64 13.77
N ASN A 181 -6.93 8.79 12.69
CA ASN A 181 -7.95 9.82 12.52
C ASN A 181 -9.20 9.24 11.86
N VAL A 182 -10.37 9.59 12.39
CA VAL A 182 -11.67 9.12 11.90
C VAL A 182 -12.48 10.33 11.42
N ALA A 183 -12.97 10.28 10.19
CA ALA A 183 -13.92 11.23 9.66
C ALA A 183 -15.33 10.91 10.16
N GLN A 184 -16.05 11.94 10.57
CA GLN A 184 -17.45 11.84 11.00
C GLN A 184 -18.38 12.46 9.94
N GLY A 185 -19.59 11.91 9.82
CA GLY A 185 -20.60 12.37 8.87
C GLY A 185 -20.49 11.72 7.49
N CYS A 186 -21.29 12.20 6.55
CA CYS A 186 -21.47 11.57 5.24
C CYS A 186 -20.39 11.96 4.22
N ARG A 187 -19.76 13.13 4.45
CA ARG A 187 -18.77 13.71 3.56
C ARG A 187 -17.37 13.45 4.11
N LEU A 188 -16.49 13.01 3.22
CA LEU A 188 -15.07 12.93 3.51
C LEU A 188 -14.43 14.27 3.14
N GLU A 189 -13.87 14.97 4.11
CA GLU A 189 -13.11 16.18 3.83
C GLU A 189 -11.78 15.81 3.17
N PRO A 190 -11.35 16.57 2.15
CA PRO A 190 -10.03 16.36 1.56
C PRO A 190 -8.94 16.57 2.62
N GLU A 191 -7.76 16.02 2.36
CA GLU A 191 -6.60 16.29 3.22
C GLU A 191 -6.33 17.80 3.30
N ASP A 192 -6.15 18.32 4.52
CA ASP A 192 -5.86 19.73 4.73
C ASP A 192 -4.40 20.03 4.36
N GLU A 193 -4.23 20.70 3.23
CA GLU A 193 -2.93 21.18 2.76
C GLU A 193 -2.59 22.58 3.29
N GLY A 194 -3.57 23.29 3.88
CA GLY A 194 -3.46 24.71 4.24
C GLY A 194 -2.58 24.99 5.45
N ASP A 195 -2.54 24.06 6.41
CA ASP A 195 -1.77 24.21 7.66
C ASP A 195 -0.31 23.72 7.55
N GLN A 196 0.10 23.30 6.35
CA GLN A 196 1.44 22.76 6.17
C GLN A 196 2.48 23.88 6.09
N LYS A 197 3.45 23.86 7.01
CA LYS A 197 4.59 24.80 6.97
C LYS A 197 5.26 24.71 5.60
N PRO A 198 5.55 25.83 4.92
CA PRO A 198 6.28 25.79 3.67
C PRO A 198 7.59 25.01 3.82
N LEU A 199 8.03 24.35 2.75
CA LEU A 199 9.40 23.85 2.72
C LEU A 199 10.37 25.04 2.91
N PRO A 200 11.49 24.84 3.62
CA PRO A 200 12.59 25.81 3.61
C PRO A 200 12.98 26.17 2.16
N ARG A 201 13.72 27.27 1.96
CA ARG A 201 14.27 27.51 0.63
C ARG A 201 15.27 26.40 0.28
N PRO A 202 15.37 25.99 -1.00
CA PRO A 202 16.38 25.04 -1.42
C PRO A 202 17.77 25.53 -0.99
N PRO A 203 18.59 24.66 -0.37
CA PRO A 203 19.94 25.05 -0.02
C PRO A 203 20.74 25.35 -1.30
N ALA A 204 21.72 26.25 -1.17
CA ALA A 204 22.72 26.41 -2.22
C ALA A 204 23.50 25.10 -2.37
N MET A 205 23.98 24.83 -3.59
CA MET A 205 24.92 23.74 -3.79
C MET A 205 26.20 24.06 -3.00
N PRO A 206 26.68 23.16 -2.13
CA PRO A 206 27.89 23.40 -1.37
C PRO A 206 29.12 23.36 -2.27
N ASP A 207 30.15 24.14 -1.93
CA ASP A 207 31.41 24.17 -2.68
C ASP A 207 32.13 22.81 -2.67
N ASP A 208 31.91 22.00 -1.61
CA ASP A 208 32.43 20.64 -1.46
C ASP A 208 31.40 19.56 -1.88
N ALA A 209 30.47 19.88 -2.79
CA ALA A 209 29.44 18.94 -3.26
C ALA A 209 29.97 17.54 -3.68
N PRO A 210 31.12 17.40 -4.36
CA PRO A 210 31.70 16.08 -4.65
C PRO A 210 32.04 15.29 -3.38
N ASP A 211 32.62 15.94 -2.38
CA ASP A 211 33.01 15.30 -1.12
C ASP A 211 31.78 14.95 -0.28
N VAL A 212 30.77 15.83 -0.23
CA VAL A 212 29.47 15.54 0.41
C VAL A 212 28.83 14.32 -0.25
N SER A 213 28.75 14.30 -1.58
CA SER A 213 28.18 13.18 -2.34
C SER A 213 28.91 11.87 -2.05
N SER A 214 30.25 11.92 -2.01
CA SER A 214 31.08 10.74 -1.71
C SER A 214 30.83 10.20 -0.30
N ARG A 215 30.79 11.08 0.71
CA ARG A 215 30.48 10.70 2.10
C ARG A 215 29.09 10.10 2.25
N GLN A 216 28.09 10.72 1.61
CA GLN A 216 26.72 10.22 1.64
C GLN A 216 26.57 8.88 0.91
N TYR A 217 27.19 8.73 -0.26
CA TYR A 217 27.22 7.47 -0.99
C TYR A 217 27.79 6.34 -0.14
N LYS A 218 28.91 6.58 0.56
CA LYS A 218 29.51 5.60 1.47
C LYS A 218 28.52 5.16 2.56
N ALA A 219 27.85 6.11 3.20
CA ALA A 219 26.84 5.81 4.23
C ALA A 219 25.63 5.04 3.67
N ILE A 220 25.19 5.36 2.45
CA ILE A 220 24.13 4.62 1.75
C ILE A 220 24.58 3.19 1.46
N ALA A 221 25.77 3.00 0.89
CA ALA A 221 26.31 1.69 0.54
C ALA A 221 26.42 0.77 1.77
N GLU A 222 26.98 1.28 2.87
CA GLU A 222 27.09 0.52 4.13
C GLU A 222 25.72 0.10 4.69
N ALA A 223 24.68 0.92 4.55
CA ALA A 223 23.35 0.57 5.02
C ALA A 223 22.61 -0.37 4.06
N VAL A 224 22.79 -0.21 2.75
CA VAL A 224 22.26 -1.13 1.74
C VAL A 224 22.83 -2.54 1.93
N GLU A 225 24.14 -2.64 2.17
CA GLU A 225 24.80 -3.90 2.48
C GLU A 225 24.20 -4.52 3.75
N TRP A 226 24.07 -3.74 4.82
CA TRP A 226 23.44 -4.19 6.06
C TRP A 226 22.00 -4.71 5.86
N VAL A 227 21.18 -4.04 5.04
CA VAL A 227 19.82 -4.52 4.73
C VAL A 227 19.88 -5.83 3.93
N ALA A 228 20.75 -5.90 2.92
CA ALA A 228 20.87 -7.07 2.05
C ALA A 228 21.35 -8.33 2.80
N GLU A 229 22.25 -8.15 3.77
CA GLU A 229 22.78 -9.21 4.64
C GLU A 229 21.80 -9.69 5.72
N GLY A 230 20.71 -8.95 5.95
CA GLY A 230 19.69 -9.34 6.92
C GLY A 230 19.18 -10.76 6.67
N THR A 231 19.24 -11.62 7.70
CA THR A 231 18.77 -13.01 7.62
C THR A 231 17.69 -13.30 8.66
N GLY A 232 16.95 -14.39 8.44
CA GLY A 232 15.90 -14.83 9.35
C GLY A 232 14.55 -14.14 9.09
N PRO A 233 13.58 -14.32 9.99
CA PRO A 233 12.22 -13.81 9.79
C PRO A 233 12.10 -12.29 10.02
N GLU A 234 13.15 -11.61 10.48
CA GLU A 234 13.10 -10.18 10.79
C GLU A 234 13.27 -9.32 9.54
N HIS A 235 12.41 -8.31 9.42
CA HIS A 235 12.52 -7.26 8.42
C HIS A 235 13.64 -6.30 8.79
N HIS A 236 14.66 -6.24 7.95
CA HIS A 236 15.76 -5.27 8.05
C HIS A 236 15.40 -4.02 7.25
N ILE A 237 15.38 -2.87 7.92
CA ILE A 237 14.93 -1.59 7.35
C ILE A 237 16.01 -0.55 7.54
N ALA A 238 16.40 0.14 6.46
CA ALA A 238 17.24 1.32 6.51
C ALA A 238 16.45 2.54 6.03
N ILE A 239 16.56 3.67 6.75
CA ILE A 239 15.93 4.94 6.37
C ILE A 239 17.02 5.99 6.20
N PHE A 240 17.09 6.56 5.00
CA PHE A 240 17.97 7.64 4.59
C PHE A 240 17.19 8.95 4.60
N SER A 241 17.47 9.85 5.54
CA SER A 241 16.74 11.11 5.70
C SER A 241 17.62 12.34 5.45
N TRP A 242 17.08 13.29 4.70
CA TRP A 242 17.60 14.65 4.48
C TRP A 242 16.58 15.68 5.01
N GLY A 243 16.06 15.45 6.23
CA GLY A 243 14.99 16.25 6.82
C GLY A 243 13.61 15.75 6.38
N ASP A 244 12.84 16.59 5.68
CA ASP A 244 11.50 16.23 5.17
C ASP A 244 11.54 15.20 4.01
N PHE A 245 12.73 14.92 3.49
CA PHE A 245 12.96 13.98 2.38
C PHE A 245 13.55 12.68 2.89
N TYR A 246 13.04 11.54 2.40
CA TYR A 246 13.62 10.25 2.75
C TYR A 246 13.56 9.22 1.62
N ILE A 247 14.49 8.27 1.70
CA ILE A 247 14.43 6.98 1.02
C ILE A 247 14.42 5.91 2.10
N GLN A 248 13.51 4.95 2.06
CA GLN A 248 13.52 3.80 2.95
C GLN A 248 13.73 2.51 2.15
N CYS A 249 14.52 1.58 2.67
CA CYS A 249 14.74 0.27 2.08
C CYS A 249 14.40 -0.81 3.10
N LEU A 250 13.71 -1.85 2.64
CA LEU A 250 13.28 -2.99 3.42
C LEU A 250 13.67 -4.27 2.68
N LYS A 251 14.29 -5.21 3.39
CA LYS A 251 14.36 -6.60 2.96
C LYS A 251 13.08 -7.31 3.41
N ALA A 252 12.08 -7.33 2.53
CA ALA A 252 10.77 -7.88 2.83
C ALA A 252 10.78 -9.41 2.78
N GLU A 253 11.35 -9.97 1.70
CA GLU A 253 11.49 -11.41 1.46
C GLU A 253 12.75 -11.69 0.61
N ASP A 254 13.47 -12.77 0.91
CA ASP A 254 14.52 -13.25 0.02
C ASP A 254 13.93 -13.68 -1.34
N PRO A 255 14.55 -13.34 -2.48
CA PRO A 255 15.85 -12.68 -2.65
C PRO A 255 15.70 -11.22 -3.11
N SER A 256 14.99 -10.36 -2.38
CA SER A 256 14.72 -8.98 -2.84
C SER A 256 14.76 -7.92 -1.75
N MET A 257 15.09 -6.69 -2.16
CA MET A 257 15.02 -5.50 -1.32
C MET A 257 14.12 -4.47 -2.00
N GLN A 258 13.07 -4.04 -1.31
CA GLN A 258 12.21 -2.96 -1.76
C GLN A 258 12.72 -1.64 -1.21
N CYS A 259 12.92 -0.64 -2.06
CA CYS A 259 13.23 0.72 -1.65
C CYS A 259 12.17 1.70 -2.15
N GLU A 260 11.92 2.72 -1.35
CA GLU A 260 10.86 3.68 -1.54
C GLU A 260 11.38 5.11 -1.35
N VAL A 261 11.18 5.95 -2.36
CA VAL A 261 11.42 7.40 -2.30
C VAL A 261 10.11 8.08 -1.91
N VAL A 262 10.15 8.90 -0.85
CA VAL A 262 8.97 9.64 -0.37
C VAL A 262 8.20 10.31 -1.51
N SER A 263 6.87 10.26 -1.44
CA SER A 263 6.00 10.94 -2.40
C SER A 263 5.45 12.26 -1.86
N ALA A 264 5.11 13.17 -2.78
CA ALA A 264 4.30 14.35 -2.45
C ALA A 264 2.82 14.01 -2.18
N ASP A 265 2.43 12.74 -2.31
CA ASP A 265 1.12 12.25 -1.87
C ASP A 265 1.06 12.01 -0.37
N ILE A 266 2.15 11.53 0.21
CA ILE A 266 2.25 11.28 1.65
C ILE A 266 2.73 12.51 2.41
N ASN A 267 3.55 13.34 1.76
CA ASN A 267 4.02 14.59 2.33
C ASN A 267 3.73 15.74 1.33
N PRO A 268 2.53 16.35 1.37
CA PRO A 268 2.14 17.38 0.41
C PRO A 268 3.05 18.61 0.40
N ARG A 269 3.82 18.85 1.47
CA ARG A 269 4.89 19.87 1.53
C ARG A 269 5.90 19.71 0.41
N LEU A 270 6.12 18.48 -0.07
CA LEU A 270 7.12 18.16 -1.08
C LEU A 270 6.68 18.47 -2.52
N LYS A 271 5.42 18.84 -2.75
CA LYS A 271 4.88 19.15 -4.10
C LYS A 271 5.74 20.13 -4.93
N PRO A 272 6.34 21.19 -4.36
CA PRO A 272 7.18 22.11 -5.13
C PRO A 272 8.46 21.44 -5.67
N VAL A 273 8.93 20.37 -5.04
CA VAL A 273 10.18 19.67 -5.37
C VAL A 273 9.88 18.40 -6.17
N LEU A 274 9.01 17.53 -5.65
CA LEU A 274 8.59 16.27 -6.25
C LEU A 274 7.50 16.47 -7.30
N THR A 275 7.86 17.16 -8.38
CA THR A 275 6.96 17.44 -9.51
C THR A 275 6.71 16.19 -10.38
N PRO A 276 5.69 16.20 -11.25
CA PRO A 276 5.51 15.13 -12.24
C PRO A 276 6.74 14.92 -13.15
N ALA A 277 7.55 15.96 -13.39
CA ALA A 277 8.80 15.84 -14.15
C ALA A 277 9.86 15.05 -13.39
N VAL A 278 9.95 15.23 -12.06
CA VAL A 278 10.78 14.40 -11.18
C VAL A 278 10.29 12.96 -11.20
N GLY A 279 8.98 12.72 -11.06
CA GLY A 279 8.40 11.38 -11.13
C GLY A 279 8.78 10.63 -12.42
N ARG A 280 8.73 11.29 -13.58
CA ARG A 280 9.20 10.71 -14.86
C ARG A 280 10.69 10.36 -14.87
N ARG A 281 11.53 11.11 -14.15
CA ARG A 281 12.96 10.80 -14.03
C ARG A 281 13.21 9.64 -13.07
N LEU A 282 12.49 9.58 -11.96
CA LEU A 282 12.52 8.42 -11.04
C LEU A 282 12.08 7.13 -11.75
N LYS A 283 11.07 7.21 -12.61
CA LYS A 283 10.66 6.08 -13.47
C LYS A 283 11.77 5.58 -14.39
N LYS A 284 12.63 6.46 -14.90
CA LYS A 284 13.80 6.05 -15.71
C LYS A 284 14.87 5.34 -14.89
N LEU A 285 14.89 5.54 -13.57
CA LEU A 285 15.77 4.83 -12.63
C LEU A 285 15.17 3.47 -12.19
N GLY A 286 13.91 3.20 -12.53
CA GLY A 286 13.21 1.95 -12.20
C GLY A 286 12.13 2.09 -11.12
N PHE A 287 11.93 3.29 -10.56
CA PHE A 287 10.91 3.51 -9.54
C PHE A 287 9.51 3.66 -10.16
N LEU A 288 8.58 2.85 -9.67
CA LEU A 288 7.17 2.94 -9.99
C LEU A 288 6.54 4.14 -9.28
N GLU A 289 5.50 4.73 -9.87
CA GLU A 289 4.74 5.81 -9.23
C GLU A 289 3.98 5.30 -7.99
N PRO A 290 3.61 6.20 -7.06
CA PRO A 290 2.70 5.86 -5.97
C PRO A 290 1.45 5.16 -6.48
N GLY A 291 0.90 4.23 -5.70
CA GLY A 291 -0.22 3.40 -6.10
C GLY A 291 -0.04 1.92 -5.82
N TYR A 292 1.18 1.41 -6.01
CA TYR A 292 1.62 0.12 -5.44
C TYR A 292 1.97 0.32 -3.95
N SER A 293 2.87 1.28 -3.71
CA SER A 293 3.18 1.83 -2.41
C SER A 293 2.59 3.23 -2.31
N LEU A 294 2.54 3.80 -1.10
CA LEU A 294 2.28 5.22 -0.92
C LEU A 294 3.41 6.11 -1.48
N ASN A 295 4.57 5.52 -1.72
CA ASN A 295 5.80 6.15 -2.19
C ASN A 295 6.16 5.70 -3.61
N TYR A 296 7.16 6.35 -4.21
CA TYR A 296 7.78 5.81 -5.42
C TYR A 296 8.60 4.58 -5.05
N ALA A 297 8.28 3.40 -5.60
CA ALA A 297 8.86 2.13 -5.13
C ALA A 297 9.63 1.40 -6.22
N GLN A 298 10.72 0.75 -5.84
CA GLN A 298 11.51 -0.14 -6.70
C GLN A 298 11.91 -1.38 -5.92
N VAL A 299 11.81 -2.54 -6.57
CA VAL A 299 12.27 -3.82 -6.02
C VAL A 299 13.59 -4.19 -6.70
N PHE A 300 14.63 -4.36 -5.88
CA PHE A 300 15.96 -4.76 -6.31
C PHE A 300 16.17 -6.25 -6.03
N PRO A 301 16.47 -7.08 -7.05
CA PRO A 301 16.82 -8.48 -6.81
C PRO A 301 18.21 -8.56 -6.15
N LEU A 302 18.28 -9.27 -5.03
CA LEU A 302 19.51 -9.61 -4.34
C LEU A 302 20.00 -10.96 -4.87
N LYS A 303 21.01 -10.98 -5.75
CA LYS A 303 21.54 -12.28 -6.23
C LYS A 303 22.21 -13.02 -5.06
N ALA A 304 22.03 -14.34 -5.00
CA ALA A 304 22.75 -15.17 -4.03
C ALA A 304 24.27 -14.98 -4.18
N GLY A 305 24.96 -14.65 -3.07
CA GLY A 305 26.39 -14.35 -3.07
C GLY A 305 26.78 -12.96 -3.61
N ALA A 306 25.83 -12.04 -3.81
CA ALA A 306 26.09 -10.68 -4.30
C ALA A 306 26.62 -9.70 -3.26
N ALA A 307 27.38 -10.18 -2.27
CA ALA A 307 28.19 -9.28 -1.46
C ALA A 307 29.15 -8.54 -2.41
N GLY A 308 29.15 -7.20 -2.35
CA GLY A 308 29.95 -6.34 -3.21
C GLY A 308 29.20 -5.72 -4.38
N ASP A 309 29.24 -6.34 -5.58
CA ASP A 309 28.84 -5.65 -6.82
C ASP A 309 27.34 -5.37 -6.94
N GLY A 310 26.49 -6.24 -6.38
CA GLY A 310 25.03 -6.09 -6.43
C GLY A 310 24.52 -4.97 -5.52
N THR A 311 25.00 -4.91 -4.29
CA THR A 311 24.65 -3.86 -3.31
C THR A 311 25.20 -2.49 -3.73
N LYS A 312 26.37 -2.47 -4.38
CA LYS A 312 26.95 -1.24 -4.95
C LYS A 312 26.04 -0.58 -5.99
N ALA A 313 25.54 -1.35 -6.97
CA ALA A 313 24.65 -0.82 -8.00
C ALA A 313 23.33 -0.29 -7.42
N ILE A 314 22.83 -0.94 -6.35
CA ILE A 314 21.66 -0.46 -5.64
C ILE A 314 21.97 0.88 -4.95
N ALA A 315 23.07 0.96 -4.19
CA ALA A 315 23.48 2.20 -3.53
C ALA A 315 23.69 3.37 -4.51
N GLU A 316 24.29 3.11 -5.69
CA GLU A 316 24.42 4.09 -6.77
C GLU A 316 23.06 4.57 -7.27
N THR A 317 22.11 3.63 -7.46
CA THR A 317 20.74 3.96 -7.86
C THR A 317 20.03 4.80 -6.82
N LEU A 318 20.19 4.49 -5.52
CA LEU A 318 19.59 5.25 -4.42
C LEU A 318 20.18 6.66 -4.29
N ALA A 319 21.50 6.80 -4.41
CA ALA A 319 22.16 8.11 -4.41
C ALA A 319 21.68 8.97 -5.61
N GLN A 320 21.60 8.36 -6.79
CA GLN A 320 21.07 9.03 -7.99
C GLN A 320 19.59 9.40 -7.83
N ALA A 321 18.79 8.54 -7.20
CA ALA A 321 17.38 8.82 -6.90
C ALA A 321 17.26 10.00 -5.94
N ALA A 322 18.06 10.08 -4.87
CA ALA A 322 18.06 11.21 -3.95
C ALA A 322 18.38 12.53 -4.66
N LEU A 323 19.44 12.57 -5.48
CA LEU A 323 19.78 13.75 -6.29
C LEU A 323 18.66 14.12 -7.29
N THR A 324 18.06 13.12 -7.93
CA THR A 324 16.99 13.31 -8.93
C THR A 324 15.70 13.81 -8.30
N ALA A 325 15.35 13.28 -7.12
CA ALA A 325 14.12 13.54 -6.41
C ALA A 325 14.18 14.84 -5.61
N PHE A 326 15.27 15.04 -4.88
CA PHE A 326 15.38 16.08 -3.87
C PHE A 326 16.22 17.28 -4.34
N GLY A 327 16.87 17.20 -5.50
CA GLY A 327 17.69 18.30 -6.01
C GLY A 327 18.77 18.70 -5.01
N THR A 328 18.90 19.99 -4.70
CA THR A 328 19.92 20.45 -3.74
C THR A 328 19.64 20.03 -2.30
N TYR A 329 18.41 19.64 -1.94
CA TYR A 329 18.13 19.11 -0.60
C TYR A 329 18.85 17.80 -0.31
N ALA A 330 19.27 17.04 -1.34
CA ALA A 330 20.11 15.87 -1.17
C ALA A 330 21.51 16.21 -0.58
N PHE A 331 21.92 17.49 -0.53
CA PHE A 331 23.16 17.90 0.12
C PHE A 331 23.00 18.29 1.60
N LEU A 332 21.78 18.23 2.15
CA LEU A 332 21.59 18.34 3.60
C LEU A 332 22.31 17.19 4.33
N PRO A 333 22.57 17.32 5.65
CA PRO A 333 23.12 16.21 6.42
C PRO A 333 22.25 14.97 6.30
N LEU A 334 22.83 13.88 5.78
CA LEU A 334 22.19 12.59 5.68
C LEU A 334 22.16 11.92 7.06
N GLN A 335 20.97 11.58 7.52
CA GLN A 335 20.75 10.71 8.67
C GLN A 335 20.42 9.31 8.18
N VAL A 336 21.07 8.29 8.76
CA VAL A 336 20.82 6.89 8.43
C VAL A 336 20.35 6.17 9.68
N GLU A 337 19.11 5.71 9.64
CA GLU A 337 18.54 4.86 10.69
C GLU A 337 18.48 3.41 10.22
N ARG A 338 18.70 2.48 11.15
CA ARG A 338 18.61 1.04 10.90
C ARG A 338 17.68 0.42 11.95
N HIS A 339 16.70 -0.33 11.49
CA HIS A 339 15.67 -0.94 12.31
C HIS A 339 15.54 -2.42 11.95
N THR A 340 15.37 -3.27 12.96
CA THR A 340 14.84 -4.62 12.76
C THR A 340 13.41 -4.67 13.30
N SER A 341 12.51 -5.30 12.55
CA SER A 341 11.13 -5.51 13.01
C SER A 341 10.69 -6.95 12.76
N LYS A 342 9.89 -7.48 13.68
CA LYS A 342 9.26 -8.78 13.47
C LYS A 342 8.08 -8.62 12.51
N PRO A 343 7.82 -9.60 11.62
CA PRO A 343 6.61 -9.59 10.80
C PRO A 343 5.39 -9.45 11.71
N ALA A 344 4.46 -8.59 11.34
CA ALA A 344 3.18 -8.50 12.03
C ALA A 344 2.48 -9.87 11.96
N ARG A 345 2.00 -10.38 13.09
CA ARG A 345 1.27 -11.66 13.19
C ARG A 345 -0.19 -11.51 12.85
#